data_AF-A0A8H6HI43-F1
#
_entry.id   AF-A0A8H6HI43-F1
#
_cell.length_a   1.000
_cell.length_b   1.000
_cell.length_c   1.000
_cell.angle_alpha   90.00
_cell.angle_beta   90.00
_cell.angle_gamma   90.00
#
_symmetry.space_group_name_H-M   'P 1'
#
loop_
_entity.id
_entity.type
_entity.pdbx_description
1 polymer ?
#
loop_
_entity_poly.entity_id
_entity_poly.type
_entity_poly.pdbx_seq_one_letter_code
_entity_poly.pdbx_strand_id
1 'polypeptide(L)'
;KTIVCISVMLQSTSQKCNFLQAILGIFFHSASVPEKVTETLAHSGLSVSLASIHRIVKSFSAKAIARIKASVRTMRSSYAYDNFDINFKISQPTVEHPSPFVSATSATVIPLFDGGTPLNLNLEAMKCSSEMWDRDPLNPNPPRPLNPTKTLEETLYDDLHMDSDYFPQNGEDLSPREKRFAWHIRDILIRHCPAPGGEYFRSLKQLNEEPVAINPIPVHKTEQIPCRAMNIKESTPDGNIEVVQNLLRQGGIGDPTEEG
;
A
#
# COMPACT_ATOMS: atom_id res chain seq x y z
N LYS A 1 -3.30 37.86 -11.84
CA LYS A 1 -2.77 39.14 -11.28
C LYS A 1 -3.67 39.65 -10.15
N THR A 2 -4.95 39.91 -10.39
CA THR A 2 -5.93 40.38 -9.38
C THR A 2 -6.00 39.49 -8.13
N ILE A 3 -6.04 38.17 -8.29
CA ILE A 3 -6.11 37.21 -7.16
C ILE A 3 -4.90 37.33 -6.22
N VAL A 4 -3.70 37.50 -6.76
CA VAL A 4 -2.47 37.64 -5.96
C VAL A 4 -2.49 38.95 -5.17
N CYS A 5 -2.84 40.07 -5.82
CA CYS A 5 -2.93 41.37 -5.16
C CYS A 5 -3.98 41.36 -4.03
N ILE A 6 -5.15 40.75 -4.27
CA ILE A 6 -6.18 40.58 -3.25
C ILE A 6 -5.66 39.70 -2.10
N SER A 7 -4.99 38.58 -2.41
CA SER A 7 -4.42 37.69 -1.39
C SER A 7 -3.36 38.37 -0.52
N VAL A 8 -2.52 39.23 -1.11
CA VAL A 8 -1.53 40.03 -0.39
C VAL A 8 -2.23 41.01 0.54
N MET A 9 -3.20 41.78 0.03
CA MET A 9 -3.96 42.75 0.83
C MET A 9 -4.76 42.08 1.97
N LEU A 10 -5.36 40.91 1.70
CA LEU A 10 -6.08 40.11 2.70
C LEU A 10 -5.14 39.54 3.77
N GLN A 11 -3.94 39.11 3.41
CA GLN A 11 -2.95 38.65 4.38
C GLN A 11 -2.46 39.80 5.27
N SER A 12 -2.25 41.00 4.69
CA SER A 12 -1.86 42.20 5.44
C SER A 12 -2.94 42.65 6.43
N THR A 13 -4.21 42.36 6.17
CA THR A 13 -5.33 42.65 7.08
C THR A 13 -5.61 41.51 8.06
N SER A 14 -5.31 40.26 7.70
CA SER A 14 -5.49 39.11 8.58
C SER A 14 -4.45 38.02 8.30
N GLN A 15 -3.65 37.68 9.31
CA GLN A 15 -2.68 36.57 9.24
C GLN A 15 -3.34 35.20 8.99
N LYS A 16 -4.67 35.09 9.15
CA LYS A 16 -5.44 33.86 8.84
C LYS A 16 -5.72 33.70 7.35
N CYS A 17 -5.60 34.77 6.56
CA CYS A 17 -5.84 34.77 5.12
C CYS A 17 -4.52 34.53 4.35
N ASN A 18 -3.82 33.44 4.68
CA ASN A 18 -2.48 33.13 4.14
C ASN A 18 -2.43 31.87 3.26
N PHE A 19 -3.57 31.34 2.83
CA PHE A 19 -3.66 30.05 2.14
C PHE A 19 -2.81 30.01 0.86
N LEU A 20 -2.91 31.04 0.01
CA LEU A 20 -2.11 31.12 -1.22
C LEU A 20 -0.62 31.21 -0.90
N GLN A 21 -0.25 32.06 0.05
CA GLN A 21 1.13 32.23 0.49
C GLN A 21 1.70 30.96 1.14
N ALA A 22 0.87 30.17 1.81
CA ALA A 22 1.25 28.88 2.38
C ALA A 22 1.54 27.85 1.28
N ILE A 23 0.67 27.77 0.25
CA ILE A 23 0.91 26.91 -0.92
C ILE A 23 2.19 27.32 -1.64
N LEU A 24 2.36 28.61 -1.90
CA LEU A 24 3.57 29.13 -2.55
C LEU A 24 4.82 28.85 -1.72
N GLY A 25 4.75 29.05 -0.40
CA GLY A 25 5.85 28.72 0.51
C GLY A 25 6.24 27.23 0.48
N ILE A 26 5.26 26.32 0.51
CA ILE A 26 5.51 24.87 0.39
C ILE A 26 6.13 24.56 -0.99
N PHE A 27 5.62 25.17 -2.06
CA PHE A 27 6.15 24.99 -3.40
C PHE A 27 7.61 25.45 -3.50
N PHE A 28 7.93 26.65 -3.00
CA PHE A 28 9.30 27.16 -2.99
C PHE A 28 10.25 26.26 -2.19
N HIS A 29 9.79 25.76 -1.04
CA HIS A 29 10.56 24.80 -0.25
C HIS A 29 10.81 23.50 -1.02
N SER A 30 9.80 22.96 -1.72
CA SER A 30 9.94 21.76 -2.54
C SER A 30 10.83 21.94 -3.78
N ALA A 31 10.91 23.17 -4.30
CA ALA A 31 11.76 23.54 -5.43
C ALA A 31 13.19 23.93 -4.98
N SER A 32 13.54 23.73 -3.70
CA SER A 32 14.84 24.08 -3.13
C SER A 32 15.24 25.54 -3.35
N VAL A 33 14.26 26.46 -3.30
CA VAL A 33 14.50 27.90 -3.43
C VAL A 33 15.35 28.39 -2.26
N PRO A 34 16.45 29.14 -2.49
CA PRO A 34 17.32 29.63 -1.42
C PRO A 34 16.54 30.38 -0.33
N GLU A 35 16.91 30.16 0.93
CA GLU A 35 16.18 30.73 2.09
C GLU A 35 16.04 32.25 1.99
N LYS A 36 17.10 32.95 1.55
CA LYS A 36 17.09 34.41 1.34
C LYS A 36 16.01 34.86 0.34
N VAL A 37 15.78 34.09 -0.72
CA VAL A 37 14.74 34.38 -1.72
C VAL A 37 13.36 34.14 -1.11
N THR A 38 13.18 33.01 -0.43
CA THR A 38 11.93 32.68 0.27
C THR A 38 11.58 33.73 1.33
N GLU A 39 12.57 34.24 2.07
CA GLU A 39 12.40 35.30 3.06
C GLU A 39 12.03 36.64 2.40
N THR A 40 12.70 37.01 1.30
CA THR A 40 12.35 38.20 0.51
C THR A 40 10.91 38.13 -0.02
N LEU A 41 10.49 36.97 -0.52
CA LEU A 41 9.11 36.73 -0.99
C LEU A 41 8.11 36.76 0.16
N ALA A 42 8.50 36.28 1.35
CA ALA A 42 7.67 36.37 2.54
C ALA A 42 7.47 37.83 2.99
N HIS A 43 8.52 38.63 2.99
CA HIS A 43 8.44 40.07 3.25
C HIS A 43 7.62 40.83 2.20
N SER A 44 7.58 40.33 0.95
CA SER A 44 6.77 40.89 -0.13
C SER A 44 5.29 40.45 -0.08
N GLY A 45 4.89 39.64 0.91
CA GLY A 45 3.53 39.10 1.04
C GLY A 45 3.16 38.01 0.05
N LEU A 46 4.15 37.47 -0.68
CA LEU A 46 3.96 36.43 -1.70
C LEU A 46 4.13 35.00 -1.14
N SER A 47 4.77 34.87 0.02
CA SER A 47 4.99 33.61 0.73
C SER A 47 4.75 33.76 2.22
N VAL A 48 4.60 32.64 2.92
CA VAL A 48 4.76 32.60 4.39
C VAL A 48 6.25 32.53 4.75
N SER A 49 6.57 32.86 6.00
CA SER A 49 7.94 32.78 6.52
C SER A 49 8.46 31.34 6.52
N LEU A 50 9.79 31.19 6.44
CA LEU A 50 10.47 29.89 6.50
C LEU A 50 10.07 29.07 7.73
N ALA A 51 9.99 29.72 8.90
CA ALA A 51 9.51 29.09 10.13
C ALA A 51 8.07 28.54 10.00
N SER A 52 7.21 29.22 9.26
CA SER A 52 5.84 28.76 9.00
C SER A 52 5.82 27.57 8.05
N ILE A 53 6.65 27.58 7.01
CA ILE A 53 6.84 26.43 6.10
C ILE A 53 7.26 25.20 6.91
N HIS A 54 8.31 25.31 7.73
CA HIS A 54 8.79 24.19 8.55
C HIS A 54 7.72 23.66 9.51
N ARG A 55 6.91 24.55 10.13
CA ARG A 55 5.77 24.15 10.95
C ARG A 55 4.71 23.38 10.16
N ILE A 56 4.40 23.83 8.93
CA ILE A 56 3.45 23.15 8.05
C ILE A 56 3.97 21.74 7.74
N VAL A 57 5.21 21.62 7.27
CA VAL A 57 5.84 20.33 6.93
C VAL A 57 5.86 19.39 8.14
N LYS A 58 6.25 19.88 9.32
CA LYS A 58 6.22 19.11 10.56
C LYS A 58 4.81 18.63 10.91
N SER A 59 3.80 19.50 10.75
CA SER A 59 2.40 19.14 11.02
C SER A 59 1.86 18.10 10.03
N PHE A 60 2.25 18.18 8.76
CA PHE A 60 1.88 17.20 7.74
C PHE A 60 2.49 15.84 8.03
N SER A 61 3.78 15.82 8.38
CA SER A 61 4.46 14.59 8.80
C SER A 61 3.77 13.95 10.02
N ALA A 62 3.46 14.73 11.06
CA ALA A 62 2.75 14.23 12.24
C ALA A 62 1.35 13.66 11.91
N LYS A 63 0.59 14.34 11.05
CA LYS A 63 -0.73 13.87 10.59
C LYS A 63 -0.63 12.61 9.73
N ALA A 64 0.37 12.52 8.87
CA ALA A 64 0.62 11.33 8.05
C ALA A 64 0.93 10.12 8.94
N ILE A 65 1.83 10.28 9.93
CA ILE A 65 2.15 9.23 10.90
C ILE A 65 0.91 8.81 11.69
N ALA A 66 0.11 9.77 12.16
CA ALA A 66 -1.13 9.45 12.88
C ALA A 66 -2.10 8.62 12.03
N ARG A 67 -2.21 8.94 10.73
CA ARG A 67 -3.06 8.20 9.78
C ARG A 67 -2.51 6.79 9.49
N ILE A 68 -1.20 6.65 9.30
CA ILE A 68 -0.54 5.35 9.14
C ILE A 68 -0.83 4.49 10.38
N LYS A 69 -0.57 5.01 11.58
CA LYS A 69 -0.82 4.29 12.85
C LYS A 69 -2.29 3.91 13.00
N ALA A 70 -3.21 4.83 12.71
CA ALA A 70 -4.65 4.57 12.81
C ALA A 70 -5.09 3.44 11.87
N SER A 71 -4.55 3.38 10.65
CA SER A 71 -4.84 2.31 9.69
C SER A 71 -4.21 0.98 10.10
N VAL A 72 -2.89 0.95 10.32
CA VAL A 72 -2.15 -0.29 10.57
C VAL A 72 -2.57 -0.96 11.88
N ARG A 73 -2.86 -0.19 12.93
CA ARG A 73 -3.30 -0.73 14.24
C ARG A 73 -4.62 -1.47 14.19
N THR A 74 -5.41 -1.30 13.13
CA THR A 74 -6.61 -2.13 12.93
C THR A 74 -6.26 -3.58 12.58
N MET A 75 -5.01 -3.87 12.18
CA MET A 75 -4.54 -5.14 11.63
C MET A 75 -5.32 -5.58 10.38
N ARG A 76 -5.95 -4.61 9.69
CA ARG A 76 -6.76 -4.82 8.47
C ARG A 76 -6.16 -4.07 7.29
N SER A 77 -4.84 -3.97 7.24
CA SER A 77 -4.13 -3.26 6.19
C SER A 77 -2.91 -4.06 5.77
N SER A 78 -2.60 -4.00 4.48
CA SER A 78 -1.37 -4.57 3.92
C SER A 78 -0.36 -3.48 3.65
N TYR A 79 0.92 -3.83 3.74
CA TYR A 79 1.99 -2.99 3.22
C TYR A 79 2.31 -3.40 1.80
N ALA A 80 2.52 -2.42 0.93
CA ALA A 80 3.21 -2.61 -0.34
C ALA A 80 4.46 -1.72 -0.32
N TYR A 81 5.61 -2.28 -0.67
CA TYR A 81 6.88 -1.56 -0.68
C TYR A 81 7.73 -2.03 -1.86
N ASP A 82 8.58 -1.12 -2.35
CA ASP A 82 9.50 -1.38 -3.45
C ASP A 82 10.68 -0.39 -3.39
N ASN A 83 11.78 -0.74 -4.04
CA ASN A 83 12.96 0.11 -4.16
C ASN A 83 12.75 1.23 -5.16
N PHE A 84 13.41 2.36 -4.90
CA PHE A 84 13.61 3.42 -5.87
C PHE A 84 15.02 3.98 -5.76
N ASP A 85 15.57 4.36 -6.89
CA ASP A 85 16.90 4.94 -7.00
C ASP A 85 16.81 6.38 -7.48
N ILE A 86 17.44 7.29 -6.75
CA ILE A 86 17.56 8.70 -7.13
C ILE A 86 19.00 8.98 -7.54
N ASN A 87 19.18 9.33 -8.82
CA ASN A 87 20.44 9.88 -9.31
C ASN A 87 20.40 11.41 -9.27
N PHE A 88 21.12 12.01 -8.32
CA PHE A 88 21.25 13.45 -8.22
C PHE A 88 22.29 13.94 -9.21
N LYS A 89 21.81 14.34 -10.40
CA LYS A 89 22.67 14.86 -11.46
C LYS A 89 23.36 16.15 -11.02
N ILE A 90 24.70 16.14 -11.04
CA ILE A 90 25.54 17.32 -10.89
C ILE A 90 25.98 17.78 -12.29
N SER A 91 26.01 19.09 -12.54
CA SER A 91 26.37 19.63 -13.87
C SER A 91 27.77 19.21 -14.34
N GLN A 92 28.72 19.07 -13.42
CA GLN A 92 30.08 18.56 -13.67
C GLN A 92 30.53 17.74 -12.45
N PRO A 93 30.30 16.42 -12.45
CA PRO A 93 30.85 15.55 -11.42
C PRO A 93 32.38 15.50 -11.57
N THR A 94 33.10 15.66 -10.47
CA THR A 94 34.56 15.47 -10.42
C THR A 94 34.88 14.12 -9.80
N VAL A 95 36.13 13.66 -9.93
CA VAL A 95 36.59 12.41 -9.28
C VAL A 95 36.42 12.50 -7.76
N GLU A 96 36.62 13.69 -7.18
CA GLU A 96 36.49 13.95 -5.75
C GLU A 96 35.02 14.13 -5.31
N HIS A 97 34.14 14.55 -6.23
CA HIS A 97 32.72 14.78 -5.99
C HIS A 97 31.85 14.16 -7.09
N PRO A 98 31.69 12.83 -7.07
CA PRO A 98 30.77 12.15 -7.99
C PRO A 98 29.32 12.53 -7.69
N SER A 99 28.45 12.35 -8.70
CA SER A 99 27.00 12.50 -8.52
C SER A 99 26.49 11.51 -7.47
N PRO A 100 25.83 11.97 -6.40
CA PRO A 100 25.34 11.05 -5.38
C PRO A 100 24.18 10.22 -5.94
N PHE A 101 24.26 8.92 -5.67
CA PHE A 101 23.22 7.95 -5.96
C PHE A 101 22.63 7.50 -4.63
N VAL A 102 21.32 7.66 -4.47
CA VAL A 102 20.60 7.23 -3.27
C VAL A 102 19.68 6.09 -3.67
N SER A 103 19.91 4.93 -3.06
CA SER A 103 19.03 3.76 -3.17
C SER A 103 18.21 3.68 -1.89
N ALA A 104 16.89 3.71 -2.02
CA ALA A 104 15.97 3.77 -0.90
C ALA A 104 14.71 2.93 -1.18
N THR A 105 13.95 2.61 -0.14
CA THR A 105 12.69 1.87 -0.25
C THR A 105 11.51 2.80 0.04
N SER A 106 10.52 2.79 -0.85
CA SER A 106 9.23 3.47 -0.67
C SER A 106 8.19 2.45 -0.25
N ALA A 107 7.18 2.89 0.51
CA ALA A 107 6.10 2.02 0.94
C ALA A 107 4.78 2.76 1.07
N THR A 108 3.69 2.01 1.04
CA THR A 108 2.33 2.50 1.25
C THR A 108 1.52 1.47 2.02
N VAL A 109 0.62 1.96 2.87
CA VAL A 109 -0.38 1.14 3.55
C VAL A 109 -1.64 1.11 2.69
N ILE A 110 -2.13 -0.09 2.44
CA ILE A 110 -3.36 -0.37 1.70
C ILE A 110 -4.36 -0.97 2.69
N PRO A 111 -5.34 -0.20 3.18
CA PRO A 111 -6.45 -0.75 3.96
C PRO A 111 -7.17 -1.83 3.16
N LEU A 112 -7.40 -2.98 3.78
CA LEU A 112 -8.11 -4.09 3.18
C LEU A 112 -9.61 -3.80 3.11
N PHE A 113 -10.25 -4.29 2.06
CA PHE A 113 -11.66 -4.07 1.76
C PHE A 113 -12.28 -5.33 1.18
N ASP A 114 -13.49 -5.65 1.60
CA ASP A 114 -14.24 -6.84 1.19
C ASP A 114 -15.59 -6.52 0.53
N GLY A 115 -15.94 -5.26 0.33
CA GLY A 115 -17.24 -4.90 -0.26
C GLY A 115 -18.29 -4.34 0.68
N GLY A 116 -18.05 -4.36 1.99
CA GLY A 116 -19.00 -3.87 2.98
C GLY A 116 -19.30 -2.37 2.88
N THR A 117 -20.49 -1.97 3.34
CA THR A 117 -20.80 -0.56 3.67
C THR A 117 -20.90 -0.45 5.19
N PRO A 118 -20.10 0.38 5.88
CA PRO A 118 -19.07 1.30 5.37
C PRO A 118 -17.86 0.57 4.76
N LEU A 119 -17.04 1.31 4.00
CA LEU A 119 -15.83 0.89 3.24
C LEU A 119 -14.71 0.29 4.12
N ASN A 120 -15.06 -0.71 4.91
CA ASN A 120 -14.22 -1.37 5.89
C ASN A 120 -14.35 -2.87 5.68
N LEU A 121 -13.25 -3.58 5.87
CA LEU A 121 -13.25 -5.04 5.92
C LEU A 121 -14.22 -5.58 6.98
N ASN A 122 -15.17 -6.41 6.58
CA ASN A 122 -15.96 -7.22 7.50
C ASN A 122 -15.03 -8.16 8.25
N LEU A 123 -15.17 -8.21 9.57
CA LEU A 123 -14.41 -9.14 10.42
C LEU A 123 -14.66 -10.59 10.04
N GLU A 124 -15.85 -10.91 9.55
CA GLU A 124 -16.20 -12.24 9.06
C GLU A 124 -15.35 -12.65 7.84
N ALA A 125 -14.83 -11.68 7.06
CA ALA A 125 -13.90 -11.96 5.97
C ALA A 125 -12.50 -12.35 6.46
N MET A 126 -12.16 -12.07 7.72
CA MET A 126 -10.87 -12.44 8.34
C MET A 126 -10.94 -13.71 9.21
N LYS A 127 -12.01 -14.50 9.12
CA LYS A 127 -12.14 -15.77 9.88
C LYS A 127 -10.93 -16.67 9.72
N CYS A 128 -10.43 -16.81 8.48
CA CYS A 128 -9.24 -17.62 8.22
C CYS A 128 -8.02 -17.10 8.97
N SER A 129 -7.79 -15.79 9.01
CA SER A 129 -6.65 -15.21 9.73
C SER A 129 -6.72 -15.45 11.23
N SER A 130 -7.91 -15.32 11.84
CA SER A 130 -8.10 -15.63 13.26
C SER A 130 -7.87 -17.10 13.56
N GLU A 131 -8.46 -17.99 12.76
CA GLU A 131 -8.33 -19.42 12.92
C GLU A 131 -6.89 -19.90 12.69
N MET A 132 -6.18 -19.31 11.72
CA MET A 132 -4.76 -19.58 11.52
C MET A 132 -3.94 -19.22 12.76
N TRP A 133 -4.14 -18.00 13.29
CA TRP A 133 -3.39 -17.55 14.46
C TRP A 133 -3.66 -18.42 15.70
N ASP A 134 -4.90 -18.88 15.89
CA ASP A 134 -5.28 -19.78 16.98
C ASP A 134 -4.54 -21.14 16.94
N ARG A 135 -4.07 -21.54 15.76
CA ARG A 135 -3.41 -22.83 15.53
C ARG A 135 -1.90 -22.70 15.26
N ASP A 136 -1.42 -21.48 15.02
CA ASP A 136 -0.04 -21.19 14.63
C ASP A 136 0.97 -21.62 15.71
N PRO A 137 2.07 -22.34 15.35
CA PRO A 137 3.09 -22.74 16.32
C PRO A 137 3.85 -21.56 16.94
N LEU A 138 3.84 -20.40 16.30
CA LEU A 138 4.45 -19.15 16.79
C LEU A 138 3.51 -18.36 17.71
N ASN A 139 2.23 -18.75 17.81
CA ASN A 139 1.35 -18.19 18.83
C ASN A 139 1.83 -18.70 20.21
N PRO A 140 2.19 -17.82 21.16
CA PRO A 140 2.68 -18.26 22.47
C PRO A 140 1.66 -19.10 23.27
N ASN A 141 0.37 -18.91 23.00
CA ASN A 141 -0.72 -19.61 23.69
C ASN A 141 -1.80 -20.02 22.67
N PRO A 142 -1.54 -21.03 21.83
CA PRO A 142 -2.50 -21.45 20.81
C PRO A 142 -3.64 -22.21 21.49
N PRO A 143 -4.90 -21.74 21.42
CA PRO A 143 -6.03 -22.45 22.00
C PRO A 143 -6.30 -23.81 21.30
N ARG A 144 -5.89 -23.94 20.04
CA ARG A 144 -6.10 -25.15 19.22
C ARG A 144 -4.82 -25.44 18.40
N PRO A 145 -3.76 -25.99 19.01
CA PRO A 145 -2.52 -26.22 18.27
C PRO A 145 -2.72 -27.13 17.05
N LEU A 146 -1.98 -26.86 15.97
CA LEU A 146 -1.97 -27.70 14.77
C LEU A 146 -1.69 -29.17 15.10
N ASN A 147 -2.38 -30.06 14.39
CA ASN A 147 -2.03 -31.47 14.41
C ASN A 147 -0.61 -31.63 13.82
N PRO A 148 0.34 -32.27 14.52
CA PRO A 148 1.72 -32.41 14.04
C PRO A 148 1.86 -33.12 12.68
N THR A 149 0.82 -33.82 12.23
CA THR A 149 0.80 -34.48 10.91
C THR A 149 0.25 -33.61 9.78
N LYS A 150 -0.31 -32.43 10.08
CA LYS A 150 -0.86 -31.51 9.07
C LYS A 150 -0.06 -30.22 9.03
N THR A 151 0.20 -29.73 7.82
CA THR A 151 0.72 -28.39 7.60
C THR A 151 -0.38 -27.33 7.83
N LEU A 152 0.05 -26.09 8.06
CA LEU A 152 -0.86 -24.95 8.15
C LEU A 152 -1.65 -24.75 6.84
N GLU A 153 -1.03 -25.02 5.69
CA GLU A 153 -1.67 -24.96 4.37
C GLU A 153 -2.75 -26.04 4.22
N GLU A 154 -2.46 -27.29 4.58
CA GLU A 154 -3.46 -28.36 4.56
C GLU A 154 -4.63 -28.04 5.48
N THR A 155 -4.36 -27.45 6.64
CA THR A 155 -5.38 -27.03 7.59
C THR A 155 -6.25 -25.90 7.04
N LEU A 156 -5.65 -24.92 6.35
CA LEU A 156 -6.36 -23.85 5.65
C LEU A 156 -7.27 -24.42 4.55
N TYR A 157 -6.74 -25.32 3.73
CA TYR A 157 -7.48 -25.91 2.64
C TYR A 157 -8.61 -26.81 3.14
N ASP A 158 -8.34 -27.70 4.08
CA ASP A 158 -9.29 -28.73 4.53
C ASP A 158 -10.36 -28.20 5.49
N ASP A 159 -9.98 -27.30 6.42
CA ASP A 159 -10.85 -26.95 7.55
C ASP A 159 -11.50 -25.56 7.42
N LEU A 160 -10.87 -24.65 6.66
CA LEU A 160 -11.27 -23.23 6.59
C LEU A 160 -11.86 -22.81 5.24
N HIS A 161 -11.45 -23.47 4.15
CA HIS A 161 -11.90 -23.16 2.80
C HIS A 161 -12.88 -24.19 2.22
N MET A 162 -13.20 -25.26 2.96
CA MET A 162 -14.12 -26.31 2.52
C MET A 162 -15.49 -26.15 3.17
N ASP A 163 -16.31 -25.24 2.64
CA ASP A 163 -17.77 -25.43 2.75
C ASP A 163 -18.18 -26.74 2.03
N SER A 164 -19.25 -27.37 2.48
CA SER A 164 -19.78 -28.62 1.89
C SER A 164 -20.12 -28.54 0.39
N ASP A 165 -20.12 -27.34 -0.19
CA ASP A 165 -20.39 -27.07 -1.61
C ASP A 165 -19.19 -27.33 -2.53
N TYR A 166 -18.02 -27.67 -1.97
CA TYR A 166 -16.77 -27.92 -2.72
C TYR A 166 -16.53 -29.39 -3.12
N PHE A 167 -17.43 -30.31 -2.78
CA PHE A 167 -17.36 -31.70 -3.23
C PHE A 167 -18.37 -31.98 -4.34
N PRO A 168 -18.08 -32.93 -5.26
CA PRO A 168 -19.08 -33.49 -6.15
C PRO A 168 -20.28 -33.99 -5.35
N GLN A 169 -21.38 -33.25 -5.35
CA GLN A 169 -22.63 -33.81 -4.86
C GLN A 169 -23.08 -34.84 -5.90
N ASN A 170 -23.01 -36.12 -5.56
CA ASN A 170 -23.45 -37.26 -6.36
C ASN A 170 -22.52 -37.67 -7.53
N GLY A 171 -21.23 -37.89 -7.25
CA GLY A 171 -20.41 -38.88 -7.96
C GLY A 171 -20.01 -38.63 -9.42
N GLU A 172 -20.52 -37.61 -10.11
CA GLU A 172 -20.19 -37.37 -11.53
C GLU A 172 -19.91 -35.90 -11.92
N ASP A 173 -19.89 -34.96 -10.99
CA ASP A 173 -19.80 -33.53 -11.31
C ASP A 173 -18.58 -32.83 -10.68
N LEU A 174 -17.82 -32.05 -11.47
CA LEU A 174 -16.74 -31.21 -10.94
C LEU A 174 -17.30 -30.22 -9.90
N SER A 175 -16.58 -29.99 -8.82
CA SER A 175 -16.93 -28.94 -7.84
C SER A 175 -16.95 -27.55 -8.49
N PRO A 176 -17.66 -26.55 -7.92
CA PRO A 176 -17.64 -25.18 -8.43
C PRO A 176 -16.22 -24.59 -8.60
N ARG A 177 -15.30 -24.95 -7.70
CA ARG A 177 -13.88 -24.55 -7.76
C ARG A 177 -13.15 -25.22 -8.93
N GLU A 178 -13.31 -26.53 -9.10
CA GLU A 178 -12.73 -27.26 -10.23
C GLU A 178 -13.31 -26.80 -11.57
N LYS A 179 -14.61 -26.51 -11.64
CA LYS A 179 -15.26 -25.89 -12.81
C LYS A 179 -14.57 -24.58 -13.18
N ARG A 180 -14.24 -23.74 -12.19
CA ARG A 180 -13.52 -22.47 -12.39
C ARG A 180 -12.05 -22.67 -12.80
N PHE A 181 -11.32 -23.61 -12.20
CA PHE A 181 -9.96 -23.94 -12.64
C PHE A 181 -9.94 -24.48 -14.07
N ALA A 182 -10.85 -25.40 -14.39
CA ALA A 182 -11.00 -25.94 -15.73
C ALA A 182 -11.35 -24.83 -16.74
N TRP A 183 -12.20 -23.87 -16.36
CA TRP A 183 -12.45 -22.68 -17.17
C TRP A 183 -11.18 -21.86 -17.41
N HIS A 184 -10.38 -21.60 -16.37
CA HIS A 184 -9.16 -20.80 -16.51
C HIS A 184 -8.13 -21.45 -17.44
N ILE A 185 -7.95 -22.78 -17.30
CA ILE A 185 -7.08 -23.56 -18.21
C ILE A 185 -7.60 -23.48 -19.65
N ARG A 186 -8.90 -23.68 -19.86
CA ARG A 186 -9.53 -23.56 -21.19
C ARG A 186 -9.32 -22.16 -21.77
N ASP A 187 -9.53 -21.12 -20.98
CA ASP A 187 -9.37 -19.73 -21.41
C ASP A 187 -7.93 -19.41 -21.83
N ILE A 188 -6.95 -19.91 -21.07
CA ILE A 188 -5.52 -19.81 -21.42
C ILE A 188 -5.26 -20.49 -22.77
N LEU A 189 -5.75 -21.71 -22.97
CA LEU A 189 -5.57 -22.45 -24.24
C LEU A 189 -6.25 -21.72 -25.41
N ILE A 190 -7.46 -21.20 -25.21
CA ILE A 190 -8.21 -20.46 -26.23
C ILE A 190 -7.47 -19.17 -26.63
N ARG A 191 -6.98 -18.39 -25.66
CA ARG A 191 -6.43 -17.04 -25.89
C ARG A 191 -4.94 -17.05 -26.23
N HIS A 192 -4.17 -17.96 -25.65
CA HIS A 192 -2.71 -17.87 -25.64
C HIS A 192 -2.00 -19.05 -26.31
N CYS A 193 -2.70 -20.11 -26.75
CA CYS A 193 -2.04 -21.22 -27.44
C CYS A 193 -1.53 -20.79 -28.85
N PRO A 194 -0.23 -20.95 -29.13
CA PRO A 194 0.36 -20.62 -30.42
C PRO A 194 0.04 -21.65 -31.51
N ALA A 195 0.29 -21.30 -32.78
CA ALA A 195 0.18 -22.24 -33.90
C ALA A 195 1.48 -23.07 -34.07
N PRO A 196 1.40 -24.31 -34.60
CA PRO A 196 0.20 -25.05 -35.00
C PRO A 196 -0.47 -25.76 -33.81
N GLY A 197 -1.80 -25.61 -33.63
CA GLY A 197 -2.57 -26.21 -32.53
C GLY A 197 -3.55 -25.24 -31.85
N GLY A 198 -3.20 -23.96 -31.75
CA GLY A 198 -4.06 -22.92 -31.15
C GLY A 198 -5.36 -22.62 -31.92
N GLU A 199 -5.42 -22.94 -33.21
CA GLU A 199 -6.62 -22.72 -34.05
C GLU A 199 -7.81 -23.58 -33.60
N TYR A 200 -7.54 -24.84 -33.23
CA TYR A 200 -8.55 -25.73 -32.66
C TYR A 200 -9.14 -25.13 -31.38
N PHE A 201 -8.30 -24.69 -30.45
CA PHE A 201 -8.78 -24.11 -29.20
C PHE A 201 -9.55 -22.82 -29.41
N ARG A 202 -9.12 -21.92 -30.32
CA ARG A 202 -9.88 -20.71 -30.66
C ARG A 202 -11.28 -21.00 -31.18
N SER A 203 -11.48 -22.11 -31.90
CA SER A 203 -12.82 -22.52 -32.35
C SER A 203 -13.77 -22.84 -31.19
N LEU A 204 -13.25 -23.24 -30.03
CA LEU A 204 -14.02 -23.57 -28.82
C LEU A 204 -14.38 -22.35 -27.97
N LYS A 205 -14.06 -21.12 -28.40
CA LYS A 205 -14.33 -19.90 -27.63
C LYS A 205 -15.80 -19.76 -27.23
N GLN A 206 -16.74 -20.18 -28.08
CA GLN A 206 -18.18 -20.11 -27.80
C GLN A 206 -18.63 -21.10 -26.72
N LEU A 207 -17.85 -22.15 -26.47
CA LEU A 207 -18.15 -23.19 -25.47
C LEU A 207 -17.54 -22.88 -24.09
N ASN A 208 -16.78 -21.79 -23.95
CA ASN A 208 -16.13 -21.40 -22.71
C ASN A 208 -16.81 -20.19 -22.07
N GLU A 209 -18.07 -20.37 -21.63
CA GLU A 209 -18.84 -19.35 -20.91
C GLU A 209 -18.15 -18.90 -19.62
N GLU A 210 -18.38 -17.66 -19.21
CA GLU A 210 -17.81 -17.11 -17.97
C GLU A 210 -18.26 -17.93 -16.74
N PRO A 211 -17.35 -18.26 -15.80
CA PRO A 211 -17.69 -19.05 -14.64
C PRO A 211 -18.57 -18.22 -13.70
N VAL A 212 -19.45 -18.90 -12.97
CA VAL A 212 -20.29 -18.26 -11.94
C VAL A 212 -19.39 -17.51 -10.95
N ALA A 213 -19.74 -16.25 -10.67
CA ALA A 213 -19.03 -15.42 -9.70
C ALA A 213 -19.24 -15.98 -8.29
N ILE A 214 -18.15 -16.36 -7.63
CA ILE A 214 -18.14 -16.81 -6.23
C ILE A 214 -17.48 -15.70 -5.42
N ASN A 215 -18.19 -15.16 -4.44
CA ASN A 215 -17.72 -14.09 -3.55
C ASN A 215 -16.99 -12.94 -4.30
N PRO A 216 -17.65 -12.29 -5.28
CA PRO A 216 -17.01 -11.23 -6.04
C PRO A 216 -16.64 -10.07 -5.12
N ILE A 217 -15.36 -9.66 -5.15
CA ILE A 217 -14.91 -8.47 -4.43
C ILE A 217 -15.49 -7.24 -5.14
N PRO A 218 -16.27 -6.38 -4.46
CA PRO A 218 -16.83 -5.19 -5.10
C PRO A 218 -15.75 -4.22 -5.55
N VAL A 219 -15.99 -3.61 -6.72
CA VAL A 219 -15.08 -2.61 -7.27
C VAL A 219 -15.15 -1.34 -6.43
N HIS A 220 -14.00 -0.89 -5.97
CA HIS A 220 -13.85 0.38 -5.26
C HIS A 220 -12.52 1.03 -5.64
N LYS A 221 -12.39 2.32 -5.34
CA LYS A 221 -11.11 3.01 -5.47
C LYS A 221 -10.22 2.62 -4.29
N THR A 222 -9.09 1.99 -4.57
CA THR A 222 -8.10 1.64 -3.55
C THR A 222 -7.59 2.89 -2.84
N GLU A 223 -7.69 2.90 -1.52
CA GLU A 223 -7.03 3.90 -0.69
C GLU A 223 -5.57 3.51 -0.46
N GLN A 224 -4.68 4.50 -0.58
CA GLN A 224 -3.26 4.32 -0.31
C GLN A 224 -2.81 5.41 0.66
N ILE A 225 -2.10 4.99 1.71
CA ILE A 225 -1.55 5.88 2.74
C ILE A 225 -0.04 5.77 2.68
N PRO A 226 0.66 6.75 2.05
CA PRO A 226 2.10 6.67 1.88
C PRO A 226 2.84 6.60 3.21
N CYS A 227 3.80 5.69 3.31
CA CYS A 227 4.75 5.60 4.41
C CYS A 227 5.90 6.59 4.21
N ARG A 228 6.69 6.81 5.27
CA ARG A 228 7.97 7.50 5.15
C ARG A 228 8.95 6.61 4.41
N ALA A 229 9.63 7.19 3.40
CA ALA A 229 10.70 6.53 2.69
C ALA A 229 11.83 6.13 3.65
N MET A 230 12.47 5.00 3.34
CA MET A 230 13.50 4.39 4.16
C MET A 230 14.80 4.38 3.35
N ASN A 231 15.90 4.85 3.95
CA ASN A 231 17.23 4.73 3.33
C ASN A 231 17.79 3.32 3.58
N ILE A 232 17.05 2.33 3.12
CA ILE A 232 17.33 0.90 3.22
C ILE A 232 17.28 0.36 1.80
N LYS A 233 18.15 -0.60 1.49
CA LYS A 233 18.15 -1.28 0.20
C LYS A 233 17.49 -2.63 0.35
N GLU A 234 16.32 -2.82 -0.24
CA GLU A 234 15.63 -4.10 -0.28
C GLU A 234 16.27 -4.98 -1.37
N SER A 235 17.48 -5.46 -1.14
CA SER A 235 18.15 -6.38 -2.08
C SER A 235 18.84 -7.55 -1.40
N THR A 236 18.68 -7.66 -0.08
CA THR A 236 19.21 -8.75 0.75
C THR A 236 18.13 -9.18 1.74
N PRO A 237 18.22 -10.40 2.30
CA PRO A 237 17.33 -10.84 3.38
C PRO A 237 17.34 -9.88 4.58
N ASP A 238 18.53 -9.41 4.99
CA ASP A 238 18.67 -8.46 6.10
C ASP A 238 18.01 -7.11 5.79
N GLY A 239 18.17 -6.59 4.57
CA GLY A 239 17.51 -5.35 4.15
C GLY A 239 15.99 -5.47 4.13
N ASN A 240 15.46 -6.64 3.72
CA ASN A 240 14.03 -6.94 3.81
C ASN A 240 13.52 -6.92 5.26
N ILE A 241 14.25 -7.58 6.17
CA ILE A 241 13.90 -7.60 7.59
C ILE A 241 13.88 -6.17 8.15
N GLU A 242 14.89 -5.36 7.83
CA GLU A 242 14.98 -3.98 8.29
C GLU A 242 13.83 -3.11 7.76
N VAL A 243 13.44 -3.29 6.50
CA VAL A 243 12.26 -2.63 5.91
C VAL A 243 11.00 -2.99 6.68
N VAL A 244 10.74 -4.28 6.92
CA VAL A 244 9.53 -4.73 7.63
C VAL A 244 9.51 -4.19 9.06
N GLN A 245 10.62 -4.26 9.80
CA GLN A 245 10.73 -3.70 11.15
C GLN A 245 10.45 -2.20 11.16
N ASN A 246 11.01 -1.45 10.21
CA ASN A 246 10.77 -0.02 10.08
C ASN A 246 9.29 0.29 9.80
N LEU A 247 8.66 -0.47 8.90
CA LEU A 247 7.24 -0.31 8.56
C LEU A 247 6.33 -0.58 9.75
N LEU A 248 6.59 -1.64 10.52
CA LEU A 248 5.85 -1.95 11.75
C LEU A 248 5.98 -0.82 12.77
N ARG A 249 7.18 -0.27 12.96
CA ARG A 249 7.43 0.88 13.82
C ARG A 249 6.68 2.12 13.36
N GLN A 250 6.68 2.42 12.06
CA GLN A 250 5.88 3.50 11.48
C GLN A 250 4.37 3.29 11.72
N GLY A 251 3.91 2.04 11.59
CA GLY A 251 2.57 1.58 11.93
C GLY A 251 2.24 1.64 13.43
N GLY A 252 3.24 1.82 14.29
CA GLY A 252 3.09 1.80 15.74
C GLY A 252 2.65 0.43 16.26
N ILE A 253 3.16 -0.64 15.63
CA ILE A 253 3.07 -2.05 16.03
C ILE A 253 4.44 -2.47 16.56
N GLY A 254 4.48 -3.16 17.70
CA GLY A 254 5.72 -3.55 18.39
C GLY A 254 5.73 -3.10 19.85
N ASP A 255 6.86 -3.33 20.53
CA ASP A 255 7.02 -2.94 21.93
C ASP A 255 7.02 -1.40 22.06
N PRO A 256 6.11 -0.79 22.85
CA PRO A 256 6.08 0.66 23.05
C PRO A 256 7.34 1.21 23.76
N THR A 257 8.19 0.35 24.32
CA THR A 257 9.46 0.73 24.97
C THR A 257 10.65 0.75 24.02
N GLU A 258 10.54 0.17 22.82
CA GLU A 258 11.54 0.35 21.77
C GLU A 258 11.34 1.75 21.15
N GLU A 259 12.20 2.70 21.56
CA GLU A 259 12.18 4.07 21.04
C GLU A 259 12.30 4.07 19.50
N GLY A 260 11.40 4.80 18.85
CA GLY A 260 11.30 4.89 17.39
C GLY A 260 11.88 6.16 16.79
#